data_AF-A0AAC8VZY1-F1
#
_entry.id   AF-A0AAC8VZY1-F1
#
_cell.length_a   1.000
_cell.length_b   1.000
_cell.length_c   1.000
_cell.angle_alpha   90.00
_cell.angle_beta   90.00
_cell.angle_gamma   90.00
#
_symmetry.space_group_name_H-M   'P 1'
#
loop_
_entity.id
_entity.type
_entity.pdbx_description
1 polymer ?
#
loop_
_entity_poly.entity_id
_entity_poly.type
_entity_poly.pdbx_seq_one_letter_code
_entity_poly.pdbx_strand_id
1 'polypeptide(L)'
;MVEVTGEDGAVTQHVTSEGERSTVGQAATLGLSLAESKVILAGIQHVLVTTQADAHCRHRRRCSHCGAACPLKDHRSRRLVSLFGTVEVRAPRFGPFRCGVACRRSLTPVAEIMPDRCTPEYECVLAGLGSALPYRRARTLLAELLPLDTVPAQAITLAIDAGHVKFRRAA
;
A
#
# COMPACT_ATOMS: atom_id res chain seq x y z
N MET A 1 -14.70 1.98 8.38
CA MET A 1 -13.68 1.88 9.43
C MET A 1 -12.83 0.66 9.11
N VAL A 2 -11.57 0.85 8.72
CA VAL A 2 -10.61 -0.25 8.57
C VAL A 2 -9.51 0.03 9.58
N GLU A 3 -9.38 -0.85 10.57
CA GLU A 3 -8.33 -0.78 11.57
C GLU A 3 -7.20 -1.69 11.11
N VAL A 4 -6.04 -1.11 10.81
CA VAL A 4 -4.81 -1.88 10.60
C VAL A 4 -4.03 -1.80 11.91
N THR A 5 -4.02 -2.89 12.67
CA THR A 5 -3.19 -3.02 13.87
C THR A 5 -1.79 -3.43 13.47
N GLY A 6 -0.84 -2.50 13.58
CA GLY A 6 0.59 -2.85 13.55
C GLY A 6 1.01 -3.53 14.86
N GLU A 7 2.11 -4.30 14.83
CA GLU A 7 2.68 -5.01 15.99
C GLU A 7 3.02 -4.09 17.18
N ASP A 8 3.06 -2.76 16.96
CA ASP A 8 3.29 -1.72 17.98
C ASP A 8 2.00 -1.22 18.67
N GLY A 9 0.82 -1.80 18.38
CA GLY A 9 -0.47 -1.34 18.94
C GLY A 9 -0.95 0.02 18.42
N ALA A 10 -0.27 0.59 17.42
CA ALA A 10 -0.67 1.83 16.77
C ALA A 10 -1.88 1.58 15.85
N VAL A 11 -3.04 2.07 16.25
CA VAL A 11 -4.26 2.07 15.43
C VAL A 11 -4.18 3.24 14.47
N THR A 12 -4.02 2.97 13.17
CA THR A 12 -4.14 4.02 12.14
C THR A 12 -5.55 3.97 11.58
N GLN A 13 -6.38 4.97 11.93
CA GLN A 13 -7.74 5.08 11.42
C GLN A 13 -7.73 5.88 10.11
N HIS A 14 -8.17 5.25 9.02
CA HIS A 14 -8.44 5.94 7.76
C HIS A 14 -9.95 5.94 7.51
N VAL A 15 -10.55 7.14 7.46
CA VAL A 15 -11.95 7.32 7.07
C VAL A 15 -12.03 7.13 5.55
N THR A 16 -12.64 6.03 5.14
CA THR A 16 -13.07 5.78 3.77
C THR A 16 -14.21 6.73 3.43
N SER A 17 -14.05 7.48 2.34
CA SER A 17 -14.92 8.55 1.82
C SER A 17 -16.30 8.68 2.49
N GLU A 18 -16.50 9.76 3.25
CA GLU A 18 -17.83 10.33 3.40
C GLU A 18 -18.15 11.09 2.11
N GLY A 19 -18.74 10.40 1.15
CA GLY A 19 -19.43 11.07 0.06
C GLY A 19 -20.74 11.61 0.62
N GLU A 20 -20.92 12.93 0.69
CA GLU A 20 -22.23 13.55 0.89
C GLU A 20 -23.17 13.05 -0.22
N ARG A 21 -23.94 11.99 0.04
CA ARG A 21 -25.03 11.59 -0.84
C ARG A 21 -26.27 12.34 -0.40
N SER A 22 -26.57 13.46 -1.06
CA SER A 22 -27.71 14.32 -0.73
C SER A 22 -29.07 13.77 -1.19
N THR A 23 -29.24 12.45 -1.28
CA THR A 23 -30.50 11.80 -1.67
C THR A 23 -30.75 10.54 -0.84
N VAL A 24 -31.13 10.76 0.42
CA VAL A 24 -31.56 9.71 1.34
C VAL A 24 -32.80 9.00 0.76
N GLY A 25 -32.75 7.68 0.64
CA GLY A 25 -33.91 6.84 0.32
C GLY A 25 -34.08 6.39 -1.14
N GLN A 26 -33.10 6.62 -2.02
CA GLN A 26 -33.13 6.08 -3.39
C GLN A 26 -32.39 4.73 -3.49
N ALA A 27 -32.96 3.77 -4.21
CA ALA A 27 -32.29 2.48 -4.46
C ALA A 27 -30.92 2.64 -5.14
N ALA A 28 -30.78 3.65 -6.01
CA ALA A 28 -29.53 3.95 -6.72
C ALA A 28 -28.38 4.44 -5.82
N THR A 29 -28.68 4.91 -4.61
CA THR A 29 -27.68 5.39 -3.64
C THR A 29 -27.47 4.43 -2.48
N LEU A 30 -28.10 3.25 -2.51
CA LEU A 30 -27.94 2.20 -1.51
C LEU A 30 -26.64 1.42 -1.76
N GLY A 31 -25.73 1.37 -0.78
CA GLY A 31 -24.49 0.58 -0.86
C GLY A 31 -23.28 1.35 -1.40
N LEU A 32 -22.21 0.63 -1.79
CA LEU A 32 -21.00 1.21 -2.39
C LEU A 32 -21.13 1.25 -3.90
N SER A 33 -20.82 2.39 -4.51
CA SER A 33 -20.59 2.46 -5.95
C SER A 33 -19.22 1.84 -6.30
N LEU A 34 -19.08 1.45 -7.56
CA LEU A 34 -17.81 0.92 -8.06
C LEU A 34 -16.67 1.95 -8.00
N ALA A 35 -16.99 3.24 -8.17
CA ALA A 35 -16.00 4.31 -8.04
C ALA A 35 -15.50 4.44 -6.60
N GLU A 36 -16.41 4.43 -5.62
CA GLU A 36 -16.05 4.47 -4.20
C GLU A 36 -15.27 3.23 -3.79
N SER A 37 -15.70 2.03 -4.21
CA SER A 37 -15.00 0.78 -3.86
C SER A 37 -13.56 0.77 -4.38
N LYS A 38 -13.31 1.27 -5.59
CA LYS A 38 -11.95 1.43 -6.13
C LYS A 38 -11.09 2.35 -5.27
N VAL A 39 -11.61 3.52 -4.88
CA VAL A 39 -10.89 4.47 -4.01
C VAL A 39 -10.59 3.84 -2.65
N ILE A 40 -11.57 3.15 -2.06
CA ILE A 40 -11.43 2.49 -0.76
C ILE A 40 -10.37 1.39 -0.81
N LEU A 41 -10.47 0.48 -1.80
CA LEU A 41 -9.53 -0.62 -1.96
C LEU A 41 -8.10 -0.11 -2.21
N ALA A 42 -7.94 0.93 -3.04
CA ALA A 42 -6.66 1.58 -3.26
C ALA A 42 -6.05 2.18 -1.98
N GLY A 43 -6.88 2.84 -1.18
CA GLY A 43 -6.45 3.40 0.10
C GLY A 43 -6.00 2.32 1.08
N ILE A 44 -6.80 1.27 1.26
CA ILE A 44 -6.47 0.14 2.14
C ILE A 44 -5.17 -0.52 1.70
N GLN A 45 -5.03 -0.80 0.40
CA GLN A 45 -3.83 -1.42 -0.15
C GLN A 45 -2.59 -0.58 0.09
N HIS A 46 -2.68 0.73 -0.13
CA HIS A 46 -1.58 1.66 0.14
C HIS A 46 -1.14 1.57 1.60
N VAL A 47 -2.07 1.70 2.54
CA VAL A 47 -1.78 1.64 3.98
C VAL A 47 -1.12 0.32 4.35
N LEU A 48 -1.72 -0.81 3.97
CA LEU A 48 -1.19 -2.15 4.30
C LEU A 48 0.23 -2.33 3.77
N VAL A 49 0.47 -2.04 2.49
CA VAL A 49 1.78 -2.23 1.86
C VAL A 49 2.83 -1.32 2.48
N THR A 50 2.50 -0.04 2.74
CA THR A 50 3.45 0.88 3.38
C THR A 50 3.80 0.46 4.80
N THR A 51 2.80 0.08 5.61
CA THR A 51 3.00 -0.37 6.98
C THR A 51 3.83 -1.66 7.04
N GLN A 52 3.51 -2.65 6.20
CA GLN A 52 4.26 -3.90 6.13
C GLN A 52 5.71 -3.67 5.68
N ALA A 53 5.92 -2.82 4.67
CA ALA A 53 7.26 -2.51 4.18
C ALA A 53 8.09 -1.77 5.24
N ASP A 54 7.49 -0.81 5.95
CA ASP A 54 8.15 -0.08 7.03
C ASP A 54 8.50 -1.00 8.20
N ALA A 55 7.57 -1.86 8.63
CA ALA A 55 7.80 -2.86 9.66
C ALA A 55 8.95 -3.80 9.29
N HIS A 56 8.95 -4.33 8.06
CA HIS A 56 10.04 -5.17 7.55
C HIS A 56 11.37 -4.42 7.53
N CYS A 57 11.38 -3.15 7.08
CA CYS A 57 12.58 -2.32 7.10
C CYS A 57 13.11 -2.07 8.52
N ARG A 58 12.22 -1.84 9.50
CA ARG A 58 12.61 -1.68 10.92
C ARG A 58 13.22 -2.97 11.46
N HIS A 59 12.60 -4.11 11.17
CA HIS A 59 13.10 -5.42 11.56
C HIS A 59 14.49 -5.68 10.96
N ARG A 60 14.65 -5.47 9.64
CA ARG A 60 15.92 -5.65 8.92
C ARG A 60 17.01 -4.64 9.27
N ARG A 61 16.66 -3.53 9.94
CA ARG A 61 17.64 -2.51 10.34
C ARG A 61 18.55 -2.99 11.46
N ARG A 62 18.16 -3.99 12.26
CA ARG A 62 18.99 -4.49 13.37
C ARG A 62 19.69 -5.80 13.01
N CYS A 63 20.90 -5.96 13.49
CA CYS A 63 21.68 -7.18 13.33
C CYS A 63 21.07 -8.30 14.15
N SER A 64 20.79 -9.46 13.55
CA SER A 64 20.30 -10.65 14.28
C SER A 64 21.35 -11.22 15.26
N HIS A 65 22.63 -10.92 15.05
CA HIS A 65 23.72 -11.43 15.89
C HIS A 65 24.07 -10.49 17.06
N CYS A 66 24.25 -9.18 16.80
CA CYS A 66 24.71 -8.23 17.81
C CYS A 66 23.71 -7.12 18.15
N GLY A 67 22.51 -7.13 17.57
CA GLY A 67 21.47 -6.10 17.80
C GLY A 67 21.77 -4.71 17.23
N ALA A 68 23.01 -4.43 16.80
CA ALA A 68 23.41 -3.12 16.30
C ALA A 68 22.63 -2.72 15.05
N ALA A 69 22.28 -1.43 14.97
CA ALA A 69 21.61 -0.88 13.80
C ALA A 69 22.57 -0.75 12.61
N CYS A 70 22.10 -1.19 11.44
CA CYS A 70 22.73 -0.98 10.16
C CYS A 70 22.78 0.51 9.80
N PRO A 71 23.91 1.02 9.25
CA PRO A 71 23.95 2.37 8.71
C PRO A 71 23.01 2.49 7.51
N LEU A 72 22.27 3.59 7.43
CA LEU A 72 21.51 3.95 6.24
C LEU A 72 22.49 4.35 5.13
N LYS A 73 22.37 3.74 3.95
CA LYS A 73 23.16 4.07 2.77
C LYS A 73 22.49 5.16 1.95
N ASP A 74 21.27 4.90 1.51
CA ASP A 74 20.46 5.79 0.67
C ASP A 74 18.98 5.38 0.74
N HIS A 75 18.11 6.24 0.23
CA HIS A 75 16.72 5.90 -0.05
C HIS A 75 16.50 5.77 -1.55
N ARG A 76 15.64 4.83 -1.92
CA ARG A 76 15.09 4.68 -3.27
C ARG A 76 13.57 4.55 -3.16
N SER A 77 12.87 4.61 -4.28
CA SER A 77 11.49 4.16 -4.34
C SER A 77 11.38 2.81 -5.02
N ARG A 78 10.41 2.01 -4.60
CA ARG A 78 10.03 0.76 -5.25
C ARG A 78 8.51 0.73 -5.38
N ARG A 79 8.02 0.29 -6.53
CA ARG A 79 6.60 0.25 -6.84
C ARG A 79 6.09 -1.19 -6.76
N LEU A 80 4.94 -1.39 -6.10
CA LEU A 80 4.15 -2.63 -6.14
C LEU A 80 2.96 -2.45 -7.05
N VAL A 81 2.74 -3.37 -7.97
CA VAL A 81 1.47 -3.49 -8.70
C VAL A 81 0.62 -4.58 -8.02
N SER A 82 -0.60 -4.24 -7.63
CA SER A 82 -1.56 -5.20 -7.08
C SER A 82 -2.91 -5.06 -7.76
N LEU A 83 -3.81 -6.02 -7.52
CA LEU A 83 -5.21 -5.91 -7.96
C LEU A 83 -5.91 -4.69 -7.35
N PHE A 84 -5.48 -4.27 -6.16
CA PHE A 84 -6.05 -3.15 -5.42
C PHE A 84 -5.26 -1.87 -5.63
N GLY A 85 -4.51 -1.77 -6.72
CA GLY A 85 -3.83 -0.56 -7.15
C GLY A 85 -2.32 -0.63 -7.02
N THR A 86 -1.68 0.46 -7.41
CA THR A 86 -0.23 0.57 -7.48
C THR A 86 0.29 1.42 -6.32
N VAL A 87 1.20 0.86 -5.52
CA VAL A 87 1.74 1.50 -4.32
C VAL A 87 3.22 1.82 -4.53
N GLU A 88 3.59 3.09 -4.36
CA GLU A 88 4.99 3.49 -4.30
C GLU A 88 5.47 3.48 -2.84
N VAL A 89 6.53 2.72 -2.57
CA VAL A 89 7.08 2.51 -1.23
C VAL A 89 8.46 3.13 -1.16
N ARG A 90 8.72 3.84 -0.06
CA ARG A 90 10.07 4.31 0.29
C ARG A 90 10.93 3.11 0.69
N ALA A 91 11.95 2.82 -0.10
CA ALA A 91 12.85 1.69 0.08
C ALA A 91 14.22 2.15 0.62
N PRO A 92 14.45 2.14 1.95
CA PRO A 92 15.77 2.37 2.50
C PRO A 92 16.72 1.24 2.09
N ARG A 93 17.97 1.60 1.82
CA ARG A 93 19.06 0.66 1.62
C ARG A 93 20.00 0.77 2.80
N PHE A 94 20.38 -0.37 3.34
CA PHE A 94 21.29 -0.43 4.47
C PHE A 94 22.69 -0.84 4.00
N GLY A 95 23.71 -0.23 4.60
CA GLY A 95 25.09 -0.68 4.43
C GLY A 95 25.36 -2.02 5.14
N PRO A 96 26.58 -2.56 5.02
CA PRO A 96 26.96 -3.75 5.77
C PRO A 96 26.95 -3.51 7.28
N PHE A 97 26.69 -4.56 8.06
CA PHE A 97 26.76 -4.48 9.52
C PHE A 97 28.22 -4.33 9.98
N ARG A 98 28.45 -3.48 10.99
CA ARG A 98 29.80 -3.26 11.56
C ARG A 98 30.40 -4.51 12.21
N CYS A 99 29.56 -5.41 12.74
CA CYS A 99 30.05 -6.67 13.31
C CYS A 99 30.61 -7.63 12.26
N GLY A 100 30.28 -7.46 10.96
CA GLY A 100 30.77 -8.31 9.88
C GLY A 100 30.26 -9.77 9.89
N VAL A 101 29.42 -10.14 10.87
CA VAL A 101 28.91 -11.52 11.04
C VAL A 101 27.59 -11.74 10.29
N ALA A 102 26.57 -10.90 10.50
CA ALA A 102 25.23 -11.15 9.96
C ALA A 102 25.07 -10.87 8.46
N CYS A 103 25.66 -9.78 7.95
CA CYS A 103 25.69 -9.50 6.51
C CYS A 103 26.83 -8.53 6.17
N ARG A 104 27.63 -8.88 5.17
CA ARG A 104 28.76 -8.08 4.66
C ARG A 104 28.42 -7.27 3.41
N ARG A 105 27.18 -7.35 2.91
CA ARG A 105 26.70 -6.64 1.73
C ARG A 105 25.64 -5.61 2.12
N SER A 106 25.36 -4.67 1.22
CA SER A 106 24.23 -3.77 1.41
C SER A 106 22.92 -4.53 1.32
N LEU A 107 22.00 -4.26 2.25
CA LEU A 107 20.66 -4.84 2.26
C LEU A 107 19.66 -3.92 1.58
N THR A 108 18.67 -4.51 0.92
CA THR A 108 17.58 -3.79 0.27
C THR A 108 16.25 -4.43 0.71
N PRO A 109 15.80 -4.19 1.95
CA PRO A 109 14.71 -4.95 2.58
C PRO A 109 13.43 -5.01 1.74
N VAL A 110 13.02 -3.88 1.18
CA VAL A 110 11.80 -3.79 0.34
C VAL A 110 11.92 -4.64 -0.93
N ALA A 111 13.14 -4.88 -1.44
CA ALA A 111 13.34 -5.79 -2.57
C ALA A 111 13.15 -7.27 -2.19
N GLU A 112 13.32 -7.62 -0.92
CA GLU A 112 13.18 -9.00 -0.43
C GLU A 112 11.71 -9.41 -0.33
N ILE A 113 10.83 -8.48 0.07
CA ILE A 113 9.39 -8.72 0.22
C ILE A 113 8.58 -8.41 -1.06
N MET A 114 9.20 -7.76 -2.05
CA MET A 114 8.54 -7.38 -3.31
C MET A 114 9.45 -7.69 -4.50
N PRO A 115 9.90 -8.95 -4.66
CA PRO A 115 10.90 -9.33 -5.67
C PRO A 115 10.45 -8.96 -7.09
N ASP A 116 9.23 -9.31 -7.46
CA ASP A 116 8.69 -9.17 -8.83
C ASP A 116 7.99 -7.84 -9.07
N ARG A 117 7.93 -6.96 -8.05
CA ARG A 117 7.26 -5.66 -8.10
C ARG A 117 5.75 -5.74 -8.38
N CYS A 118 5.17 -6.94 -8.26
CA CYS A 118 3.73 -7.17 -8.25
C CYS A 118 3.35 -8.23 -7.21
N THR A 119 2.08 -8.26 -6.83
CA THR A 119 1.56 -9.32 -5.96
C THR A 119 1.26 -10.58 -6.79
N PRO A 120 1.49 -11.79 -6.24
CA PRO A 120 1.23 -13.02 -6.98
C PRO A 120 -0.25 -13.17 -7.38
N GLU A 121 -1.18 -12.63 -6.59
CA GLU A 121 -2.61 -12.63 -6.91
C GLU A 121 -2.91 -11.80 -8.17
N TYR A 122 -2.21 -10.68 -8.37
CA TYR A 122 -2.35 -9.88 -9.59
C TYR A 122 -1.91 -10.66 -10.82
N GLU A 123 -0.78 -11.35 -10.74
CA GLU A 123 -0.27 -12.16 -11.84
C GLU A 123 -1.20 -13.33 -12.15
N CYS A 124 -1.67 -14.06 -11.13
CA CYS A 124 -2.58 -15.18 -11.30
C CYS A 124 -3.90 -14.77 -11.98
N VAL A 125 -4.51 -13.67 -11.53
CA VAL A 125 -5.76 -13.17 -12.11
C VAL A 125 -5.54 -12.67 -13.54
N LEU A 126 -4.45 -11.95 -13.79
CA LEU A 126 -4.12 -11.47 -15.13
C LEU A 126 -3.84 -12.63 -16.10
N ALA A 127 -3.13 -13.66 -15.66
CA ALA A 127 -2.86 -14.87 -16.43
C ALA A 127 -4.16 -15.65 -16.72
N GLY A 128 -5.02 -15.81 -15.71
CA GLY A 128 -6.32 -16.45 -15.86
C GLY A 128 -7.19 -15.76 -16.91
N LEU A 129 -7.32 -14.43 -16.82
CA LEU A 129 -8.06 -13.65 -17.80
C LEU A 129 -7.38 -13.61 -19.17
N GLY A 130 -6.04 -13.56 -19.21
CA GLY A 130 -5.26 -13.59 -20.45
C GLY A 130 -5.35 -14.93 -21.20
N SER A 131 -5.68 -16.02 -20.50
CA SER A 131 -5.94 -17.32 -21.13
C SER A 131 -7.32 -17.38 -21.79
N ALA A 132 -8.29 -16.64 -21.26
CA ALA A 132 -9.67 -16.63 -21.75
C ALA A 132 -9.96 -15.50 -22.76
N LEU A 133 -9.22 -14.40 -22.70
CA LEU A 133 -9.48 -13.18 -23.47
C LEU A 133 -8.18 -12.61 -24.05
N PRO A 134 -8.24 -11.91 -25.20
CA PRO A 134 -7.10 -11.14 -25.68
C PRO A 134 -6.61 -10.18 -24.58
N TYR A 135 -5.29 -10.07 -24.40
CA TYR A 135 -4.67 -9.31 -23.31
C TYR A 135 -5.28 -7.92 -23.10
N ARG A 136 -5.52 -7.18 -24.20
CA ARG A 136 -6.13 -5.84 -24.14
C ARG A 136 -7.52 -5.85 -23.49
N ARG A 137 -8.36 -6.85 -23.81
CA ARG A 137 -9.70 -6.99 -23.22
C ARG A 137 -9.63 -7.40 -21.75
N ALA A 138 -8.74 -8.34 -21.40
CA ALA A 138 -8.48 -8.70 -20.01
C ALA A 138 -8.07 -7.48 -19.18
N ARG A 139 -7.15 -6.66 -19.71
CA ARG A 139 -6.71 -5.41 -19.09
C ARG A 139 -7.82 -4.39 -18.92
N THR A 140 -8.67 -4.19 -19.94
CA THR A 140 -9.80 -3.26 -19.85
C THR A 140 -10.81 -3.70 -18.79
N LEU A 141 -11.19 -4.99 -18.76
CA LEU A 141 -12.12 -5.51 -17.74
C LEU A 141 -11.56 -5.35 -16.33
N LEU A 142 -10.26 -5.63 -16.14
CA LEU A 142 -9.63 -5.42 -14.84
C LEU A 142 -9.66 -3.95 -14.44
N ALA A 143 -9.35 -3.01 -15.33
CA ALA A 143 -9.41 -1.59 -15.05
C ALA A 143 -10.85 -1.08 -14.79
N GLU A 144 -11.86 -1.70 -15.41
CA GLU A 144 -13.27 -1.40 -15.18
C GLU A 144 -13.72 -1.81 -13.77
N LEU A 145 -13.22 -2.92 -13.24
CA LEU A 145 -13.64 -3.46 -11.94
C LEU A 145 -12.74 -3.05 -10.77
N LEU A 146 -11.45 -2.84 -11.03
CA LEU A 146 -10.42 -2.67 -10.00
C LEU A 146 -9.66 -1.34 -10.13
N PRO A 147 -9.03 -0.87 -9.05
CA PRO A 147 -8.30 0.41 -9.03
C PRO A 147 -6.90 0.34 -9.69
N LEU A 148 -6.79 -0.21 -10.90
CA LEU A 148 -5.48 -0.40 -11.56
C LEU A 148 -4.88 0.88 -12.15
N ASP A 149 -5.72 1.80 -12.59
CA ASP A 149 -5.31 3.08 -13.21
C ASP A 149 -5.51 4.28 -12.27
N THR A 150 -6.09 4.06 -11.09
CA THR A 150 -6.21 5.07 -10.06
C THR A 150 -4.89 5.15 -9.31
N VAL A 151 -4.15 6.24 -9.54
CA VAL A 151 -3.06 6.64 -8.64
C VAL A 151 -3.73 7.06 -7.33
N PRO A 152 -3.36 6.47 -6.17
CA PRO A 152 -3.85 6.98 -4.91
C PRO A 152 -3.45 8.45 -4.82
N ALA A 153 -4.44 9.35 -4.75
CA ALA A 153 -4.19 10.72 -4.39
C ALA A 153 -3.52 10.68 -3.00
N GLN A 154 -2.22 10.99 -3.00
CA GLN A 154 -1.30 11.22 -1.89
C GLN A 154 -1.90 10.98 -0.49
N ALA A 155 -1.32 10.02 0.23
CA ALA A 155 -1.63 9.63 1.61
C ALA A 155 -2.42 10.67 2.41
N ILE A 156 -3.73 10.47 2.50
CA ILE A 156 -4.58 11.23 3.41
C ILE A 156 -4.13 10.88 4.83
N THR A 157 -3.35 11.77 5.42
CA THR A 157 -2.95 11.73 6.82
C THR A 157 -4.04 12.47 7.61
N LEU A 158 -4.87 11.73 8.34
CA LEU A 158 -5.90 12.32 9.20
C LEU A 158 -5.35 12.37 10.64
N ALA A 159 -5.06 13.58 11.11
CA ALA A 159 -5.00 13.84 12.55
C ALA A 159 -6.44 13.87 13.07
N ILE A 160 -6.74 13.00 14.04
CA ILE A 160 -8.02 12.99 14.74
C ILE A 160 -7.85 13.90 15.95
N ASP A 161 -8.29 15.15 15.84
CA ASP A 161 -8.62 15.95 17.02
C ASP A 161 -10.13 15.86 17.26
N ALA A 162 -10.47 15.47 18.49
CA ALA A 162 -11.81 15.31 19.06
C ALA A 162 -12.98 15.75 18.16
N GLY A 163 -13.51 14.79 17.39
CA GLY A 163 -14.91 14.79 16.96
C GLY A 163 -15.28 15.55 15.68
N HIS A 164 -14.40 16.34 15.05
CA HIS A 164 -14.72 17.02 13.78
C HIS A 164 -13.54 17.02 12.79
N VAL A 165 -13.68 16.32 11.66
CA VAL A 165 -12.69 16.30 10.58
C VAL A 165 -13.00 17.43 9.59
N LYS A 166 -12.12 18.45 9.53
CA LYS A 166 -12.19 19.52 8.53
C LYS A 166 -11.14 19.30 7.44
N PHE A 167 -11.58 19.27 6.18
CA PHE A 167 -10.69 19.32 5.02
C PHE A 167 -10.11 20.73 4.87
N ARG A 168 -8.78 20.86 4.89
CA ARG A 168 -8.10 22.07 4.39
C ARG A 168 -7.24 21.71 3.19
N ARG A 169 -7.45 22.42 2.08
CA ARG A 169 -6.47 22.53 0.98
C ARG A 169 -5.21 23.18 1.55
N ALA A 170 -4.06 22.52 1.45
CA ALA A 170 -2.80 23.25 1.49
C ALA A 170 -2.64 23.94 0.13
N ALA A 171 -2.42 25.25 0.17
CA ALA A 171 -2.04 26.05 -0.99
C ALA A 171 -0.64 25.68 -1.47
#